data_AF-A0A1B6ENC5-F1
#
_entry.id   AF-A0A1B6ENC5-F1
#
_cell.length_a   1.000
_cell.length_b   1.000
_cell.length_c   1.000
_cell.angle_alpha   90.00
_cell.angle_beta   90.00
_cell.angle_gamma   90.00
#
_symmetry.space_group_name_H-M   'P 1'
#
loop_
_entity.id
_entity.type
_entity.pdbx_description
1 polymer ?
#
loop_
_entity_poly.entity_id
_entity_poly.type
_entity_poly.pdbx_seq_one_letter_code
_entity_poly.pdbx_strand_id
1 'polypeptide(L)'
;KRGRGRESPMQVHAVATRYAAAQLELSRLVCQLITKAASVDTASDRGFSLVDQMSSDQRRVLFALLERYCLAVECLAFPLPQGFPSFLTYLGYRTLSFSAFLQYVQANVLQLQIDVMKAIMMEVPDTQEGVEQKLRLLQMLPRSRGKRLLNQWQHPASLMVRARQHAQNILAGVEGAQARGYPQRSRNQVISRGLAAFPSEDRLSPLDTFLDLLTAKANLAELDFNLLIAATTASTEEFL
;
A
#
# COMPACT_ATOMS: atom_id res chain seq x y z
N LYS A 1 60.82 -10.21 -12.17
CA LYS A 1 59.73 -9.20 -12.08
C LYS A 1 58.39 -9.94 -11.96
N ARG A 2 57.88 -10.11 -10.74
CA ARG A 2 56.60 -10.78 -10.48
C ARG A 2 55.47 -9.87 -10.97
N GLY A 3 54.69 -10.33 -11.95
CA GLY A 3 53.46 -9.65 -12.36
C GLY A 3 52.49 -9.64 -11.18
N ARG A 4 52.09 -8.46 -10.71
CA ARG A 4 50.99 -8.32 -9.76
C ARG A 4 49.76 -8.97 -10.40
N GLY A 5 49.29 -10.05 -9.79
CA GLY A 5 48.13 -10.80 -10.25
C GLY A 5 46.92 -9.89 -10.35
N ARG A 6 46.36 -9.76 -11.56
CA ARG A 6 45.00 -9.26 -11.73
C ARG A 6 44.09 -10.35 -11.17
N GLU A 7 43.50 -10.12 -10.00
CA GLU A 7 42.46 -11.00 -9.46
C GLU A 7 41.38 -11.18 -10.54
N SER A 8 40.98 -12.42 -10.80
CA SER A 8 40.02 -12.67 -11.87
C SER A 8 38.67 -12.04 -11.48
N PRO A 9 37.91 -11.45 -12.42
CA PRO A 9 36.59 -10.87 -12.12
C PRO A 9 35.65 -11.84 -11.37
N MET A 10 35.80 -13.15 -11.61
CA MET A 10 35.06 -14.20 -10.91
C MET A 10 35.46 -14.32 -9.43
N GLN A 11 36.73 -14.16 -9.09
CA GLN A 11 37.19 -14.17 -7.70
C GLN A 11 36.64 -12.95 -6.94
N VAL A 12 36.67 -11.77 -7.54
CA VAL A 12 36.11 -10.55 -6.95
C VAL A 12 34.61 -10.72 -6.69
N HIS A 13 33.86 -11.27 -7.66
CA HIS A 13 32.44 -11.55 -7.50
C HIS A 13 32.18 -12.57 -6.38
N ALA A 14 32.95 -13.67 -6.32
CA ALA A 14 32.79 -14.68 -5.28
C ALA A 14 33.05 -14.12 -3.87
N VAL A 15 34.07 -13.28 -3.71
CA VAL A 15 34.39 -12.62 -2.44
C VAL A 15 33.29 -11.64 -2.05
N ALA A 16 32.82 -10.80 -2.99
CA ALA A 16 31.74 -9.85 -2.75
C ALA A 16 30.44 -10.56 -2.31
N THR A 17 30.07 -11.66 -2.97
CA THR A 17 28.89 -12.45 -2.61
C THR A 17 29.01 -13.05 -1.21
N ARG A 18 30.18 -13.59 -0.84
CA ARG A 18 30.42 -14.10 0.52
C ARG A 18 30.37 -13.01 1.56
N TYR A 19 30.92 -11.83 1.26
CA TYR A 19 30.87 -10.68 2.13
C TYR A 19 29.43 -10.22 2.39
N ALA A 20 28.63 -10.05 1.33
CA ALA A 20 27.22 -9.67 1.45
C ALA A 20 26.40 -10.71 2.24
N ALA A 21 26.66 -12.01 2.01
CA ALA A 21 26.01 -13.08 2.77
C ALA A 21 26.39 -13.03 4.26
N ALA A 22 27.67 -12.80 4.58
CA ALA A 22 28.13 -12.67 5.96
C ALA A 22 27.50 -11.46 6.67
N GLN A 23 27.39 -10.32 5.98
CA GLN A 23 26.68 -9.15 6.52
C GLN A 23 25.20 -9.47 6.80
N LEU A 24 24.53 -10.20 5.91
CA LEU A 24 23.15 -10.62 6.14
C LEU A 24 23.03 -11.56 7.36
N GLU A 25 23.95 -12.51 7.55
CA GLU A 25 23.94 -13.34 8.76
C GLU A 25 24.16 -12.52 10.04
N LEU A 26 25.10 -11.58 10.02
CA LEU A 26 25.32 -10.65 11.13
C LEU A 26 24.07 -9.84 11.45
N SER A 27 23.36 -9.35 10.42
CA SER A 27 22.11 -8.61 10.62
C SER A 27 21.04 -9.44 11.35
N ARG A 28 20.95 -10.74 11.06
CA ARG A 28 20.03 -11.65 11.75
C ARG A 28 20.44 -11.87 13.21
N LEU A 29 21.74 -12.06 13.47
CA LEU A 29 22.27 -12.23 14.82
C LEU A 29 22.05 -10.97 15.66
N VAL A 30 22.26 -9.78 15.08
CA VAL A 30 21.98 -8.51 15.77
C VAL A 30 20.50 -8.40 16.11
N CYS A 31 19.58 -8.71 15.19
CA CYS A 31 18.16 -8.75 15.51
C CYS A 31 17.84 -9.72 16.66
N GLN A 32 18.42 -10.93 16.67
CA GLN A 32 18.23 -11.88 17.78
C GLN A 32 18.75 -11.33 19.12
N LEU A 33 19.91 -10.66 19.10
CA LEU A 33 20.48 -10.03 20.28
C LEU A 33 19.61 -8.88 20.79
N ILE A 34 19.10 -8.04 19.89
CA ILE A 34 18.17 -6.95 20.23
C ILE A 34 16.89 -7.52 20.86
N THR A 35 16.31 -8.57 20.28
CA THR A 35 15.10 -9.21 20.81
C THR A 35 15.33 -9.78 22.21
N LYS A 36 16.49 -10.44 22.43
CA LYS A 36 16.88 -10.92 23.77
C LYS A 36 17.11 -9.77 24.76
N ALA A 37 17.73 -8.68 24.31
CA ALA A 37 17.95 -7.49 25.14
C ALA A 37 16.64 -6.80 25.53
N ALA A 38 15.61 -6.90 24.69
CA ALA A 38 14.25 -6.46 25.01
C ALA A 38 13.46 -7.46 25.89
N SER A 39 14.11 -8.53 26.38
CA SER A 39 13.50 -9.60 27.16
C SER A 39 12.29 -10.24 26.47
N VAL A 40 12.38 -10.40 25.14
CA VAL A 40 11.37 -11.08 24.33
C VAL A 40 11.84 -12.49 24.04
N ASP A 41 11.01 -13.48 24.40
CA ASP A 41 11.25 -14.87 24.06
C ASP A 41 10.77 -15.18 22.64
N THR A 42 11.65 -15.73 21.81
CA THR A 42 11.36 -16.12 20.42
C THR A 42 11.30 -17.64 20.23
N ALA A 43 11.29 -18.42 21.31
CA ALA A 43 11.28 -19.88 21.22
C ALA A 43 9.93 -20.43 20.73
N SER A 44 8.82 -19.87 21.23
CA SER A 44 7.46 -20.31 20.90
C SER A 44 6.89 -19.61 19.67
N ASP A 45 6.96 -18.28 19.63
CA ASP A 45 6.21 -17.45 18.69
C ASP A 45 7.08 -16.62 17.75
N ARG A 46 6.58 -16.37 16.54
CA ARG A 46 7.32 -15.70 15.46
C ARG A 46 6.43 -14.74 14.67
N GLY A 47 7.05 -13.71 14.09
CA GLY A 47 6.34 -12.76 13.23
C GLY A 47 5.33 -11.93 14.01
N PHE A 48 4.13 -11.75 13.46
CA PHE A 48 3.10 -10.90 14.06
C PHE A 48 2.52 -11.48 15.36
N SER A 49 2.40 -12.82 15.48
CA SER A 49 1.89 -13.45 16.72
C SER A 49 2.77 -13.13 17.92
N LEU A 50 4.08 -13.10 17.70
CA LEU A 50 5.05 -12.70 18.73
C LEU A 50 4.77 -11.29 19.23
N VAL A 51 4.51 -10.33 18.33
CA VAL A 51 4.19 -8.94 18.70
C VAL A 51 2.90 -8.90 19.52
N ASP A 52 1.88 -9.67 19.14
CA ASP A 52 0.59 -9.69 19.83
C ASP A 52 0.66 -10.24 21.24
N GLN A 53 1.59 -11.16 21.51
CA GLN A 53 1.78 -11.74 22.84
C GLN A 53 2.65 -10.89 23.77
N MET A 54 3.44 -9.95 23.23
CA MET A 54 4.27 -9.07 24.05
C MET A 54 3.44 -8.13 24.94
N SER A 55 3.96 -7.85 26.13
CA SER A 55 3.48 -6.74 26.95
C SER A 55 3.75 -5.38 26.28
N SER A 56 3.00 -4.35 26.66
CA SER A 56 3.19 -3.00 26.12
C SER A 56 4.60 -2.44 26.36
N ASP A 57 5.23 -2.79 27.49
CA ASP A 57 6.61 -2.36 27.80
C ASP A 57 7.64 -3.05 26.90
N GLN A 58 7.52 -4.36 26.70
CA GLN A 58 8.39 -5.10 25.78
C GLN A 58 8.27 -4.55 24.35
N ARG A 59 7.05 -4.24 23.88
CA ARG A 59 6.84 -3.65 22.56
C ARG A 59 7.53 -2.30 22.43
N ARG A 60 7.39 -1.41 23.42
CA ARG A 60 8.05 -0.09 23.45
C ARG A 60 9.57 -0.20 23.43
N VAL A 61 10.14 -1.05 24.28
CA VAL A 61 11.59 -1.26 24.35
C VAL A 61 12.12 -1.83 23.04
N LEU A 62 11.47 -2.87 22.52
CA LEU A 62 11.87 -3.50 21.27
C LEU A 62 11.76 -2.53 20.09
N PHE A 63 10.68 -1.77 20.00
CA PHE A 63 10.49 -0.76 18.95
C PHE A 63 11.61 0.28 18.98
N ALA A 64 11.92 0.85 20.15
CA ALA A 64 12.98 1.85 20.29
C ALA A 64 14.38 1.30 19.94
N LEU A 65 14.66 0.03 20.27
CA LEU A 65 15.93 -0.61 19.89
C LEU A 65 16.01 -0.86 18.39
N LEU A 66 14.94 -1.36 17.78
CA LEU A 66 14.90 -1.64 16.34
C LEU A 66 14.90 -0.37 15.50
N GLU A 67 14.28 0.72 15.97
CA GLU A 67 14.35 2.03 15.35
C GLU A 67 15.79 2.55 15.29
N ARG A 68 16.52 2.48 16.42
CA ARG A 68 17.96 2.83 16.44
C ARG A 68 18.79 1.93 15.53
N TYR A 69 18.44 0.65 15.46
CA TYR A 69 19.09 -0.27 14.54
C TYR A 69 18.85 0.12 13.08
N CYS A 70 17.64 0.53 12.70
CA CYS A 70 17.36 1.04 11.36
C CYS A 70 18.26 2.22 10.98
N LEU A 71 18.39 3.20 11.88
CA LEU A 71 19.27 4.36 11.65
C LEU A 71 20.72 3.93 11.45
N ALA A 72 21.22 3.01 12.31
CA ALA A 72 22.58 2.51 12.18
C ALA A 72 22.80 1.75 10.86
N VAL A 73 21.84 0.94 10.45
CA VAL A 73 21.89 0.18 9.20
C VAL A 73 21.87 1.08 7.97
N GLU A 74 21.06 2.14 8.00
CA GLU A 74 21.02 3.14 6.93
C GLU A 74 22.36 3.87 6.78
N CYS A 75 22.98 4.29 7.89
CA CYS A 75 24.30 4.91 7.88
C CYS A 75 25.41 3.98 7.38
N LEU A 76 25.33 2.69 7.71
CA LEU A 76 26.36 1.70 7.39
C LEU A 76 26.11 0.95 6.07
N ALA A 77 25.00 1.25 5.38
CA ALA A 77 24.52 0.51 4.21
C ALA A 77 24.47 -1.01 4.45
N PHE A 78 24.06 -1.43 5.65
CA PHE A 78 23.97 -2.84 6.02
C PHE A 78 22.69 -3.47 5.45
N PRO A 79 22.67 -4.76 5.08
CA PRO A 79 21.44 -5.40 4.65
C PRO A 79 20.49 -5.64 5.83
N LEU A 80 19.18 -5.46 5.61
CA LEU A 80 18.14 -5.87 6.55
C LEU A 80 17.69 -7.31 6.27
N PRO A 81 17.36 -8.10 7.31
CA PRO A 81 16.76 -9.41 7.12
C PRO A 81 15.44 -9.37 6.34
N GLN A 82 15.14 -10.43 5.60
CA GLN A 82 13.84 -10.59 4.95
C GLN A 82 12.70 -10.54 5.98
N GLY A 83 11.63 -9.80 5.67
CA GLY A 83 10.47 -9.63 6.55
C GLY A 83 10.67 -8.63 7.68
N PHE A 84 11.89 -8.12 7.88
CA PHE A 84 12.18 -7.10 8.90
C PHE A 84 11.29 -5.85 8.76
N PRO A 85 11.13 -5.23 7.57
CA PRO A 85 10.30 -4.02 7.46
C PRO A 85 8.83 -4.28 7.82
N SER A 86 8.27 -5.43 7.45
CA SER A 86 6.91 -5.82 7.83
C SER A 86 6.77 -5.98 9.34
N PHE A 87 7.70 -6.70 9.98
CA PHE A 87 7.71 -6.90 11.42
C PHE A 87 7.81 -5.57 12.18
N LEU A 88 8.74 -4.70 11.79
CA LEU A 88 8.92 -3.40 12.43
C LEU A 88 7.69 -2.51 12.25
N THR A 89 7.06 -2.53 11.07
CA THR A 89 5.84 -1.76 10.80
C THR A 89 4.67 -2.24 11.65
N TYR A 90 4.46 -3.56 11.75
CA TYR A 90 3.41 -4.11 12.61
C TYR A 90 3.69 -3.85 14.10
N LEU A 91 4.93 -3.99 14.54
CA LEU A 91 5.35 -3.61 15.89
C LEU A 91 5.07 -2.13 16.18
N GLY A 92 5.42 -1.24 15.24
CA GLY A 92 5.12 0.19 15.35
C GLY A 92 3.63 0.47 15.48
N TYR A 93 2.78 -0.20 14.69
CA TYR A 93 1.33 -0.08 14.79
C TYR A 93 0.80 -0.48 16.18
N ARG A 94 1.34 -1.57 16.77
CA ARG A 94 0.93 -2.09 18.08
C ARG A 94 1.52 -1.31 19.27
N THR A 95 2.43 -0.37 19.02
CA THR A 95 3.20 0.35 20.04
C THR A 95 2.88 1.83 20.09
N LEU A 96 2.72 2.46 18.93
CA LEU A 96 2.52 3.90 18.79
C LEU A 96 1.03 4.27 18.80
N SER A 97 0.73 5.53 19.11
CA SER A 97 -0.60 6.07 18.78
C SER A 97 -0.80 6.08 17.27
N PHE A 98 -2.06 6.02 16.82
CA PHE A 98 -2.37 6.01 15.39
C PHE A 98 -1.81 7.25 14.65
N SER A 99 -1.87 8.43 15.28
CA SER A 99 -1.32 9.66 14.73
C SER A 99 0.21 9.61 14.57
N ALA A 100 0.93 9.13 15.59
CA ALA A 100 2.37 8.95 15.52
C ALA A 100 2.74 7.89 14.46
N PHE A 101 2.04 6.76 14.44
CA PHE A 101 2.25 5.72 13.44
C PHE A 101 2.12 6.26 12.01
N LEU A 102 1.10 7.09 11.72
CA LEU A 102 0.96 7.71 10.41
C LEU A 102 2.13 8.64 10.05
N GLN A 103 2.66 9.40 11.02
CA GLN A 103 3.84 10.25 10.79
C GLN A 103 5.06 9.41 10.40
N TYR A 104 5.28 8.27 11.07
CA TYR A 104 6.35 7.34 10.73
C TYR A 104 6.21 6.74 9.32
N VAL A 105 4.97 6.42 8.91
CA VAL A 105 4.67 5.96 7.55
C VAL A 105 4.92 7.08 6.52
N GLN A 106 4.48 8.31 6.81
CA GLN A 106 4.71 9.48 5.95
C GLN A 106 6.20 9.77 5.76
N ALA A 107 6.99 9.61 6.82
CA ALA A 107 8.44 9.76 6.78
C ALA A 107 9.17 8.58 6.10
N ASN A 108 8.45 7.55 5.61
CA ASN A 108 8.97 6.32 5.03
C ASN A 108 9.85 5.47 5.97
N VAL A 109 9.78 5.73 7.28
CA VAL A 109 10.46 4.91 8.29
C VAL A 109 9.77 3.56 8.43
N LEU A 110 8.43 3.55 8.46
CA LEU A 110 7.62 2.35 8.50
C LEU A 110 6.95 2.11 7.14
N GLN A 111 7.03 0.87 6.66
CA GLN A 111 6.59 0.50 5.31
C GLN A 111 5.34 -0.36 5.36
N LEU A 112 4.21 0.20 4.90
CA LEU A 112 2.93 -0.52 4.79
C LEU A 112 2.98 -1.59 3.70
N GLN A 113 3.48 -2.78 4.04
CA GLN A 113 3.44 -3.96 3.18
C GLN A 113 2.03 -4.57 3.17
N ILE A 114 1.73 -5.40 2.16
CA ILE A 114 0.38 -5.94 1.94
C ILE A 114 -0.06 -6.87 3.08
N ASP A 115 0.85 -7.68 3.58
CA ASP A 115 0.68 -8.56 4.74
C ASP A 115 0.35 -7.77 6.02
N VAL A 116 1.12 -6.70 6.30
CA VAL A 116 0.88 -5.82 7.45
C VAL A 116 -0.49 -5.15 7.33
N MET A 117 -0.81 -4.61 6.16
CA MET A 117 -2.09 -3.97 5.90
C MET A 117 -3.27 -4.93 6.08
N LYS A 118 -3.13 -6.17 5.62
CA LYS A 118 -4.16 -7.20 5.84
C LYS A 118 -4.36 -7.49 7.32
N ALA A 119 -3.27 -7.63 8.09
CA ALA A 119 -3.36 -7.86 9.53
C ALA A 119 -4.10 -6.70 10.23
N ILE A 120 -3.70 -5.45 9.94
CA ILE A 120 -4.34 -4.26 10.52
C ILE A 120 -5.81 -4.13 10.10
N MET A 121 -6.12 -4.29 8.81
CA MET A 121 -7.49 -4.16 8.31
C MET A 121 -8.45 -5.23 8.84
N MET A 122 -7.94 -6.43 9.16
CA MET A 122 -8.71 -7.50 9.80
C MET A 122 -8.96 -7.23 11.28
N GLU A 123 -8.02 -6.58 11.96
CA GLU A 123 -8.14 -6.27 13.38
C GLU A 123 -9.04 -5.06 13.65
N VAL A 124 -8.92 -4.00 12.84
CA VAL A 124 -9.73 -2.78 13.01
C VAL A 124 -11.20 -3.10 12.69
N PRO A 125 -12.16 -2.83 13.61
CA PRO A 125 -13.57 -3.09 13.35
C PRO A 125 -14.12 -2.16 12.26
N ASP A 126 -15.19 -2.56 11.57
CA ASP A 126 -15.90 -1.74 10.58
C ASP A 126 -16.88 -0.75 11.25
N THR A 127 -16.45 -0.07 12.33
CA THR A 127 -17.15 1.11 12.88
C THR A 127 -16.80 2.35 12.07
N GLN A 128 -17.54 3.45 12.21
CA GLN A 128 -17.27 4.71 11.50
C GLN A 128 -15.81 5.17 11.66
N GLU A 129 -15.31 5.19 12.90
CA GLU A 129 -13.90 5.53 13.20
C GLU A 129 -12.92 4.52 12.60
N GLY A 130 -13.23 3.22 12.66
CA GLY A 130 -12.39 2.17 12.10
C GLY A 130 -12.29 2.23 10.58
N VAL A 131 -13.40 2.52 9.90
CA VAL A 131 -13.47 2.77 8.46
C VAL A 131 -12.61 3.97 8.09
N GLU A 132 -12.68 5.06 8.85
CA GLU A 132 -11.83 6.23 8.63
C GLU A 132 -10.34 5.89 8.79
N GLN A 133 -9.96 5.14 9.82
CA GLN A 133 -8.58 4.68 10.02
C GLN A 133 -8.10 3.81 8.85
N LYS A 134 -8.90 2.84 8.40
CA LYS A 134 -8.60 1.98 7.25
C LYS A 134 -8.39 2.82 5.99
N LEU A 135 -9.26 3.79 5.73
CA LEU A 135 -9.16 4.68 4.57
C LEU A 135 -7.91 5.56 4.63
N ARG A 136 -7.57 6.13 5.80
CA ARG A 136 -6.34 6.92 6.00
C ARG A 136 -5.09 6.08 5.71
N LEU A 137 -5.04 4.83 6.18
CA LEU A 137 -3.93 3.91 5.87
C LEU A 137 -3.86 3.57 4.37
N LEU A 138 -5.01 3.34 3.72
CA LEU A 138 -5.07 3.06 2.29
C LEU A 138 -4.57 4.22 1.43
N GLN A 139 -4.80 5.47 1.86
CA GLN A 139 -4.29 6.67 1.18
C GLN A 139 -2.76 6.78 1.23
N MET A 140 -2.12 6.21 2.24
CA MET A 140 -0.66 6.21 2.38
C MET A 140 0.06 5.21 1.45
N LEU A 141 -0.68 4.30 0.82
CA LEU A 141 -0.11 3.29 -0.07
C LEU A 141 0.01 3.79 -1.51
N PRO A 142 0.99 3.29 -2.29
CA PRO A 142 0.97 3.43 -3.74
C PRO A 142 -0.35 2.91 -4.33
N ARG A 143 -0.89 3.63 -5.32
CA ARG A 143 -2.21 3.36 -5.93
C ARG A 143 -2.45 1.90 -6.29
N SER A 144 -1.45 1.21 -6.85
CA SER A 144 -1.57 -0.21 -7.23
C SER A 144 -1.79 -1.13 -6.03
N ARG A 145 -1.11 -0.88 -4.91
CA ARG A 145 -1.26 -1.64 -3.66
C ARG A 145 -2.59 -1.31 -2.98
N GLY A 146 -2.91 -0.02 -2.88
CA GLY A 146 -4.19 0.45 -2.33
C GLY A 146 -5.39 -0.15 -3.06
N LYS A 147 -5.40 -0.13 -4.40
CA LYS A 147 -6.48 -0.71 -5.22
C LYS A 147 -6.67 -2.20 -4.97
N ARG A 148 -5.59 -2.97 -4.82
CA ARG A 148 -5.65 -4.42 -4.53
C ARG A 148 -6.31 -4.70 -3.18
N LEU A 149 -5.95 -3.94 -2.13
CA LEU A 149 -6.53 -4.09 -0.79
C LEU A 149 -7.99 -3.63 -0.76
N LEU A 150 -8.29 -2.51 -1.42
CA LEU A 150 -9.66 -2.00 -1.56
C LEU A 150 -10.57 -3.05 -2.21
N ASN A 151 -10.13 -3.68 -3.30
CA ASN A 151 -10.89 -4.74 -3.97
C ASN A 151 -11.16 -5.98 -3.08
N GLN A 152 -10.32 -6.23 -2.07
CA GLN A 152 -10.49 -7.37 -1.15
C GLN A 152 -11.35 -7.03 0.06
N TRP A 153 -11.48 -5.74 0.41
CA TRP A 153 -12.29 -5.29 1.52
C TRP A 153 -13.76 -5.17 1.11
N GLN A 154 -14.58 -6.09 1.61
CA GLN A 154 -16.02 -6.18 1.34
C GLN A 154 -16.80 -5.21 2.24
N HIS A 155 -16.71 -3.92 1.96
CA HIS A 155 -17.39 -2.86 2.72
C HIS A 155 -18.02 -1.83 1.78
N PRO A 156 -19.20 -1.25 2.11
CA PRO A 156 -19.85 -0.19 1.32
C PRO A 156 -18.91 0.94 0.91
N ALA A 157 -18.11 1.46 1.86
CA ALA A 157 -17.12 2.51 1.58
C ALA A 157 -16.10 2.10 0.51
N SER A 158 -15.67 0.83 0.50
CA SER A 158 -14.77 0.31 -0.52
C SER A 158 -15.44 0.30 -1.90
N LEU A 159 -16.68 -0.19 -1.97
CA LEU A 159 -17.48 -0.19 -3.20
C LEU A 159 -17.66 1.23 -3.76
N MET A 160 -18.01 2.20 -2.90
CA MET A 160 -18.17 3.59 -3.30
C MET A 160 -16.89 4.20 -3.85
N VAL A 161 -15.73 3.98 -3.20
CA VAL A 161 -14.44 4.48 -3.69
C VAL A 161 -14.08 3.84 -5.02
N ARG A 162 -14.31 2.53 -5.19
CA ARG A 162 -14.06 1.81 -6.45
C ARG A 162 -14.95 2.33 -7.58
N ALA A 163 -16.23 2.54 -7.32
CA ALA A 163 -17.18 3.08 -8.29
C ALA A 163 -16.83 4.52 -8.71
N ARG A 164 -16.47 5.38 -7.75
CA ARG A 164 -15.99 6.74 -8.04
C ARG A 164 -14.73 6.73 -8.91
N GLN A 165 -13.77 5.84 -8.59
CA GLN A 165 -12.57 5.69 -9.40
C GLN A 165 -12.89 5.19 -10.82
N HIS A 166 -13.81 4.23 -10.95
CA HIS A 166 -14.27 3.70 -12.23
C HIS A 166 -14.88 4.80 -13.10
N ALA A 167 -15.85 5.54 -12.54
CA ALA A 167 -16.46 6.68 -13.22
C ALA A 167 -15.43 7.75 -13.62
N GLN A 168 -14.48 8.07 -12.73
CA GLN A 168 -13.42 9.03 -13.04
C GLN A 168 -12.52 8.58 -14.20
N ASN A 169 -12.15 7.30 -14.26
CA ASN A 169 -11.32 6.77 -15.34
C ASN A 169 -12.04 6.85 -16.69
N ILE A 170 -13.34 6.57 -16.70
CA ILE A 170 -14.20 6.67 -17.87
C ILE A 170 -14.26 8.12 -18.35
N LEU A 171 -14.55 9.06 -17.44
CA LEU A 171 -14.64 10.47 -17.77
C LEU A 171 -13.30 11.03 -18.27
N ALA A 172 -12.18 10.49 -17.77
CA ALA A 172 -10.84 10.87 -18.19
C ALA A 172 -10.38 10.17 -19.50
N GLY A 173 -11.14 9.19 -20.02
CA GLY A 173 -10.77 8.43 -21.22
C GLY A 173 -9.53 7.53 -21.05
N VAL A 174 -9.19 7.17 -19.80
CA VAL A 174 -7.92 6.49 -19.46
C VAL A 174 -7.99 4.97 -19.63
N GLU A 175 -9.19 4.38 -19.71
CA GLU A 175 -9.36 2.91 -19.74
C GLU A 175 -9.02 2.21 -21.06
N GLY A 176 -8.66 2.96 -22.11
CA GLY A 176 -8.19 2.40 -23.39
C GLY A 176 -6.77 1.81 -23.40
N ALA A 177 -5.98 1.96 -22.32
CA ALA A 177 -4.56 1.56 -22.31
C ALA A 177 -4.25 0.24 -21.58
N GLN A 178 -5.20 -0.37 -20.88
CA GLN A 178 -4.98 -1.63 -20.13
C GLN A 178 -5.66 -2.86 -20.78
N ALA A 179 -6.38 -2.69 -21.88
CA ALA A 179 -6.83 -3.80 -22.71
C ALA A 179 -5.67 -4.26 -23.62
N ARG A 180 -5.22 -5.48 -23.39
CA ARG A 180 -4.18 -6.21 -24.13
C ARG A 180 -4.20 -5.96 -25.65
N GLY A 181 -3.07 -5.53 -26.21
CA GLY A 181 -2.52 -6.14 -27.43
C GLY A 181 -2.98 -5.66 -28.82
N TYR A 182 -3.61 -4.51 -28.99
CA TYR A 182 -3.84 -3.95 -30.33
C TYR A 182 -3.17 -2.59 -30.52
N PRO A 183 -2.45 -2.34 -31.65
CA PRO A 183 -1.82 -1.06 -31.89
C PRO A 183 -2.89 -0.01 -32.22
N GLN A 184 -3.30 0.76 -31.21
CA GLN A 184 -4.11 1.96 -31.43
C GLN A 184 -3.22 3.05 -32.04
N ARG A 185 -3.45 3.29 -33.33
CA ARG A 185 -2.94 4.46 -34.05
C ARG A 185 -3.28 5.73 -33.27
N SER A 186 -2.25 6.55 -33.05
CA SER A 186 -2.40 7.97 -32.70
C SER A 186 -3.45 8.61 -33.60
N ARG A 187 -4.58 9.03 -33.03
CA ARG A 187 -5.57 9.83 -33.73
C ARG A 187 -5.77 11.15 -32.98
N ASN A 188 -5.03 12.13 -33.49
CA ASN A 188 -5.24 13.57 -33.48
C ASN A 188 -6.04 14.16 -32.31
N GLN A 189 -5.32 14.99 -31.55
CA GLN A 189 -5.86 16.16 -30.87
C GLN A 189 -6.84 16.89 -31.81
N VAL A 190 -8.13 16.87 -31.49
CA VAL A 190 -9.09 17.83 -32.01
C VAL A 190 -9.39 18.81 -30.89
N ILE A 191 -8.71 19.95 -30.97
CA ILE A 191 -9.12 21.19 -30.34
C ILE A 191 -10.40 21.65 -31.09
N SER A 192 -11.55 21.63 -30.43
CA SER A 192 -12.70 22.51 -30.72
C SER A 192 -13.75 22.33 -29.61
N ARG A 193 -13.92 23.29 -28.69
CA ARG A 193 -14.89 24.41 -28.74
C ARG A 193 -16.35 23.98 -28.91
N GLY A 194 -17.15 24.31 -27.88
CA GLY A 194 -18.61 24.16 -27.80
C GLY A 194 -18.99 23.18 -26.68
N LEU A 195 -19.13 23.56 -25.41
CA LEU A 195 -20.22 24.40 -24.88
C LEU A 195 -21.57 24.15 -25.57
N ALA A 196 -22.03 22.90 -25.51
CA ALA A 196 -23.44 22.56 -25.72
C ALA A 196 -23.84 21.48 -24.72
N ALA A 197 -23.79 21.84 -23.44
CA ALA A 197 -24.39 21.08 -22.36
C ALA A 197 -25.07 22.07 -21.41
N PHE A 198 -26.05 22.81 -21.94
CA PHE A 198 -27.05 23.48 -21.11
C PHE A 198 -28.32 22.63 -21.13
N PRO A 199 -29.02 22.52 -19.99
CA PRO A 199 -30.01 21.51 -19.74
C PRO A 199 -31.34 21.89 -20.41
N SER A 200 -32.00 20.93 -21.05
CA SER A 200 -33.44 21.00 -21.29
C SER A 200 -34.18 20.84 -19.96
N GLU A 201 -35.29 21.55 -19.76
CA GLU A 201 -36.07 21.62 -18.51
C GLU A 201 -36.53 20.26 -17.96
N ASP A 202 -36.43 19.18 -18.75
CA ASP A 202 -36.81 17.81 -18.37
C ASP A 202 -35.68 16.98 -17.73
N ARG A 203 -34.42 17.47 -17.65
CA ARG A 203 -33.26 16.71 -17.10
C ARG A 203 -32.72 17.29 -15.80
N LEU A 204 -33.61 17.52 -14.83
CA LEU A 204 -33.27 18.15 -13.55
C LEU A 204 -32.49 17.26 -12.58
N SER A 205 -32.19 16.01 -12.93
CA SER A 205 -31.35 15.16 -12.10
C SER A 205 -29.87 15.34 -12.47
N PRO A 206 -28.99 15.68 -11.51
CA PRO A 206 -27.55 15.57 -11.67
C PRO A 206 -27.11 14.17 -12.13
N LEU A 207 -27.92 13.14 -11.85
CA LEU A 207 -27.73 11.78 -12.34
C LEU A 207 -27.91 11.68 -13.86
N ASP A 208 -28.92 12.34 -14.44
CA ASP A 208 -29.19 12.28 -15.88
C ASP A 208 -28.07 12.96 -16.66
N THR A 209 -27.63 14.12 -16.17
CA THR A 209 -26.47 14.83 -16.76
C THR A 209 -25.19 14.00 -16.64
N PHE A 210 -24.99 13.27 -15.54
CA PHE A 210 -23.87 12.34 -15.37
C PHE A 210 -23.96 11.13 -16.30
N LEU A 211 -25.14 10.52 -16.44
CA LEU A 211 -25.39 9.39 -17.33
C LEU A 211 -25.24 9.79 -18.80
N ASP A 212 -25.66 11.00 -19.18
CA ASP A 212 -25.44 11.56 -20.51
C ASP A 212 -23.95 11.82 -20.77
N LEU A 213 -23.22 12.35 -19.79
CA LEU A 213 -21.76 12.55 -19.87
C LEU A 213 -21.02 11.21 -19.99
N LEU A 214 -21.43 10.20 -19.24
CA LEU A 214 -20.91 8.83 -19.37
C LEU A 214 -21.24 8.26 -20.74
N THR A 215 -22.47 8.39 -21.21
CA THR A 215 -22.90 7.84 -22.52
C THR A 215 -22.24 8.55 -23.69
N ALA A 216 -21.95 9.85 -23.56
CA ALA A 216 -21.31 10.65 -24.61
C ALA A 216 -19.78 10.53 -24.67
N LYS A 217 -19.12 10.13 -23.58
CA LYS A 217 -17.65 10.05 -23.47
C LYS A 217 -17.11 8.62 -23.31
N ALA A 218 -17.93 7.68 -22.85
CA ALA A 218 -17.55 6.29 -22.63
C ALA A 218 -17.92 5.42 -23.82
N ASN A 219 -17.06 4.46 -24.16
CA ASN A 219 -17.49 3.30 -24.89
C ASN A 219 -18.42 2.48 -23.97
N LEU A 220 -19.71 2.33 -24.33
CA LEU A 220 -20.71 1.63 -23.51
C LEU A 220 -20.30 0.20 -23.10
N ALA A 221 -19.39 -0.42 -23.84
CA ALA A 221 -18.83 -1.74 -23.55
C ALA A 221 -17.89 -1.78 -22.31
N GLU A 222 -17.39 -0.63 -21.85
CA GLU A 222 -16.40 -0.51 -20.78
C GLU A 222 -17.03 -0.10 -19.43
N LEU A 223 -18.35 0.13 -19.40
CA LEU A 223 -19.11 0.47 -18.21
C LEU A 223 -19.48 -0.76 -17.37
N ASP A 224 -18.93 -0.86 -16.16
CA ASP A 224 -19.41 -1.80 -15.14
C ASP A 224 -20.64 -1.21 -14.43
N PHE A 225 -21.81 -1.38 -15.06
CA PHE A 225 -23.09 -0.92 -14.50
C PHE A 225 -23.41 -1.56 -13.15
N ASN A 226 -23.02 -2.82 -12.94
CA ASN A 226 -23.28 -3.52 -11.68
C ASN A 226 -22.54 -2.87 -10.51
N LEU A 227 -21.28 -2.47 -10.72
CA LEU A 227 -20.51 -1.74 -9.71
C LEU A 227 -21.12 -0.37 -9.40
N LEU A 228 -21.56 0.37 -10.42
CA LEU A 228 -22.16 1.69 -10.24
C LEU A 228 -23.51 1.63 -9.52
N ILE A 229 -24.37 0.67 -9.87
CA ILE A 229 -25.65 0.44 -9.21
C ILE A 229 -25.42 0.04 -7.75
N ALA A 230 -24.56 -0.96 -7.49
CA ALA A 230 -24.27 -1.43 -6.13
C ALA A 230 -23.67 -0.34 -5.24
N ALA A 231 -22.83 0.54 -5.78
CA ALA A 231 -22.29 1.67 -5.04
C ALA A 231 -23.35 2.76 -4.77
N THR A 232 -24.29 2.97 -5.70
CA THR A 232 -25.38 3.93 -5.53
C THR A 232 -26.35 3.45 -4.47
N THR A 233 -26.75 2.18 -4.48
CA THR A 233 -27.61 1.58 -3.43
C THR A 233 -26.91 1.62 -2.07
N ALA A 234 -25.62 1.27 -2.03
CA ALA A 234 -24.81 1.35 -0.81
C ALA A 234 -24.63 2.78 -0.28
N SER A 235 -24.80 3.81 -1.11
CA SER A 235 -24.73 5.22 -0.70
C SER A 235 -26.06 5.76 -0.18
N THR A 236 -27.18 5.14 -0.55
CA THR A 236 -28.52 5.53 -0.08
C THR A 236 -28.90 4.85 1.23
N GLU A 237 -28.30 3.70 1.50
CA GLU A 237 -28.33 3.06 2.81
C GLU A 237 -27.34 3.82 3.71
N GLU A 238 -27.84 4.50 4.74
CA GLU A 238 -27.05 5.37 5.62
C GLU A 238 -26.04 4.53 6.43
N PHE A 239 -24.81 4.43 5.93
CA PHE A 239 -23.70 3.70 6.57
C PHE A 239 -22.59 4.61 7.10
N LEU A 240 -22.92 5.86 7.45
CA LEU A 240 -22.00 6.82 8.07
C LEU A 240 -22.36 7.04 9.52
#